data_AF-A0A382ANY8-F1
#
_entry.id   AF-A0A382ANY8-F1
#
_cell.length_a   1.000
_cell.length_b   1.000
_cell.length_c   1.000
_cell.angle_alpha   90.00
_cell.angle_beta   90.00
_cell.angle_gamma   90.00
#
_symmetry.space_group_name_H-M   'P 1'
#
loop_
_entity.id
_entity.type
_entity.pdbx_description
1 polymer ?
#
loop_
_entity_poly.entity_id
_entity_poly.type
_entity_poly.pdbx_seq_one_letter_code
_entity_poly.pdbx_strand_id
1 'polypeptide(L)' 'VNEVNININNPILSLCMIVRNEEKNLSSCLESVEDIVDEMIILDTGSTDNTIQIAKRFGADI' A
#
# COMPACT_ATOMS: atom_id res chain seq x y z
N VAL A 1 12.28 36.74 -1.98
CA VAL A 1 10.97 36.28 -1.47
C VAL A 1 10.61 35.03 -2.24
N ASN A 2 10.92 33.86 -1.68
CA ASN A 2 10.47 32.60 -2.28
C ASN A 2 9.40 32.05 -1.36
N GLU A 3 8.15 32.42 -1.65
CA GLU A 3 7.00 31.73 -1.06
C GLU A 3 6.97 30.34 -1.67
N VAL A 4 7.30 29.33 -0.86
CA VAL A 4 6.99 27.94 -1.20
C VAL A 4 5.47 27.85 -1.15
N ASN A 5 4.83 27.86 -2.31
CA ASN A 5 3.40 27.57 -2.45
C ASN A 5 3.18 26.09 -2.14
N ILE A 6 3.04 25.75 -0.85
CA ILE A 6 2.55 24.44 -0.44
C ILE A 6 1.04 24.47 -0.67
N ASN A 7 0.57 23.70 -1.67
CA ASN A 7 -0.85 23.55 -1.92
C ASN A 7 -1.42 22.61 -0.84
N ILE A 8 -2.10 23.19 0.15
CA ILE A 8 -2.58 22.51 1.39
C ILE A 8 -3.72 21.51 1.14
N ASN A 9 -4.12 21.27 -0.11
CA ASN A 9 -5.28 20.41 -0.43
C ASN A 9 -4.89 19.16 -1.25
N ASN A 10 -3.83 18.44 -0.88
CA ASN A 10 -3.63 17.10 -1.42
C ASN A 10 -4.49 16.12 -0.60
N PRO A 11 -5.57 15.53 -1.17
CA PRO A 11 -6.35 14.53 -0.45
C PRO A 11 -5.47 13.32 -0.14
N ILE A 12 -5.61 12.78 1.07
CA ILE A 12 -4.93 11.54 1.45
C ILE A 12 -5.61 10.37 0.72
N LEU A 13 -4.82 9.47 0.15
CA LEU A 13 -5.29 8.30 -0.58
C LEU A 13 -4.83 7.00 0.10
N SER A 14 -5.81 6.21 0.56
CA SER A 14 -5.55 4.87 1.11
C SER A 14 -5.82 3.78 0.06
N LEU A 15 -4.90 2.82 -0.05
CA LEU A 15 -5.14 1.55 -0.73
C LEU A 15 -5.78 0.58 0.27
N CYS A 16 -7.02 0.16 0.01
CA CYS A 16 -7.66 -0.92 0.77
C CYS A 16 -7.81 -2.15 -0.13
N MET A 17 -7.22 -3.28 0.27
CA MET A 17 -7.20 -4.50 -0.54
C MET A 17 -7.57 -5.73 0.30
N ILE A 18 -8.36 -6.64 -0.27
CA ILE A 18 -8.62 -7.96 0.33
C ILE A 18 -7.73 -8.96 -0.41
N VAL A 19 -6.89 -9.70 0.32
CA VAL A 19 -5.85 -10.56 -0.28
C VAL A 19 -5.92 -11.99 0.27
N ARG A 20 -5.55 -12.96 -0.58
CA ARG A 20 -5.35 -14.36 -0.19
C ARG A 20 -4.37 -15.06 -1.13
N ASN A 21 -3.27 -15.57 -0.60
CA ASN A 21 -2.29 -16.39 -1.32
C ASN A 21 -1.77 -15.76 -2.64
N GLU A 22 -1.37 -14.49 -2.59
CA GLU A 22 -0.87 -13.72 -3.73
C GLU A 22 0.65 -13.48 -3.67
N GLU A 23 1.42 -14.39 -3.07
CA GLU A 23 2.87 -14.19 -2.90
C GLU A 23 3.64 -13.96 -4.23
N LYS A 24 3.08 -14.39 -5.35
CA LYS A 24 3.67 -14.27 -6.68
C LYS A 24 3.46 -12.90 -7.32
N ASN A 25 2.38 -12.20 -6.96
CA ASN A 25 1.94 -11.00 -7.66
C ASN A 25 1.89 -9.78 -6.75
N LEU A 26 1.75 -9.97 -5.44
CA LEU A 26 1.52 -8.88 -4.51
C LEU A 26 2.63 -7.83 -4.54
N SER A 27 3.91 -8.25 -4.63
CA SER A 27 5.04 -7.31 -4.68
C SER A 27 4.92 -6.34 -5.85
N SER A 28 4.76 -6.85 -7.09
CA SER A 28 4.67 -5.97 -8.26
C SER A 28 3.42 -5.09 -8.23
N CYS A 29 2.33 -5.59 -7.64
CA CYS A 29 1.12 -4.79 -7.48
C CYS A 29 1.35 -3.61 -6.53
N LEU A 30 1.95 -3.85 -5.36
CA LEU A 30 2.21 -2.80 -4.37
C LEU A 30 3.28 -1.81 -4.86
N GLU A 31 4.35 -2.30 -5.50
CA GLU A 31 5.37 -1.46 -6.15
C GLU A 31 4.75 -0.47 -7.15
N SER A 32 3.70 -0.89 -7.89
CA SER A 32 3.09 -0.03 -8.91
C SER A 32 2.30 1.17 -8.36
N VAL A 33 1.96 1.15 -7.06
CA VAL A 33 1.13 2.16 -6.40
C VAL A 33 1.80 2.81 -5.20
N GLU A 34 2.99 2.35 -4.80
CA GLU A 34 3.74 2.81 -3.62
C GLU A 34 3.94 4.33 -3.61
N ASP A 35 4.31 4.93 -4.74
CA ASP A 35 4.53 6.38 -4.86
C ASP A 35 3.23 7.22 -4.97
N ILE A 36 2.06 6.57 -4.97
CA ILE A 36 0.76 7.21 -5.24
C ILE A 36 -0.10 7.29 -3.97
N VAL A 37 0.04 6.31 -3.07
CA VAL A 37 -0.82 6.17 -1.89
C VAL A 37 -0.08 6.58 -0.62
N ASP A 38 -0.81 7.17 0.32
CA ASP A 38 -0.26 7.59 1.61
C ASP A 38 -0.34 6.46 2.66
N GLU A 39 -1.23 5.50 2.45
CA GLU A 39 -1.53 4.41 3.39
C GLU A 39 -1.92 3.13 2.63
N MET A 40 -1.53 1.97 3.17
CA MET A 40 -1.95 0.66 2.66
C MET A 40 -2.59 -0.17 3.77
N ILE A 41 -3.82 -0.61 3.55
CA ILE A 41 -4.59 -1.51 4.42
C ILE A 41 -4.90 -2.80 3.65
N ILE A 42 -4.41 -3.94 4.14
CA ILE A 42 -4.58 -5.25 3.51
C ILE A 42 -5.37 -6.17 4.44
N LEU A 43 -6.63 -6.43 4.11
CA LEU A 43 -7.41 -7.46 4.77
C LEU A 43 -7.00 -8.85 4.24
N ASP A 44 -6.17 -9.56 4.99
CA ASP A 44 -5.85 -10.95 4.70
C ASP A 44 -6.99 -11.90 5.09
N THR A 45 -7.38 -12.81 4.18
CA THR A 45 -8.48 -13.77 4.42
C THR A 45 -8.01 -15.19 4.73
N GLY A 46 -6.81 -15.32 5.31
CA GLY A 46 -6.22 -16.59 5.71
C GLY A 46 -5.21 -17.10 4.69
N SER A 47 -4.27 -16.26 4.28
CA SER A 47 -3.13 -16.70 3.49
C SER A 47 -2.27 -17.70 4.27
N THR A 48 -1.80 -18.72 3.56
CA THR A 48 -0.92 -19.77 4.08
C THR A 48 0.48 -19.72 3.44
N ASP A 49 0.69 -18.77 2.55
CA ASP A 49 1.93 -18.51 1.84
C ASP A 49 2.59 -17.21 2.34
N ASN A 50 3.56 -16.65 1.61
CA ASN A 50 4.30 -15.47 2.06
C ASN A 50 3.55 -14.13 1.90
N THR A 51 2.27 -14.13 1.49
CA THR A 51 1.48 -12.93 1.22
C THR A 51 1.56 -11.88 2.33
N ILE A 52 1.32 -12.27 3.59
CA ILE A 52 1.34 -11.35 4.74
C ILE A 52 2.75 -10.75 4.94
N GLN A 53 3.80 -11.53 4.74
CA GLN A 53 5.17 -11.04 4.90
C GLN A 53 5.54 -10.05 3.79
N ILE A 54 5.05 -10.27 2.57
CA ILE A 54 5.23 -9.34 1.45
C ILE A 54 4.50 -8.03 1.76
N ALA A 55 3.21 -8.07 2.09
CA ALA A 55 2.42 -6.89 2.47
C ALA A 55 3.12 -6.02 3.54
N LYS A 56 3.60 -6.65 4.62
CA LYS A 56 4.31 -5.95 5.70
C LYS A 56 5.62 -5.28 5.27
N ARG A 57 6.32 -5.80 4.25
CA ARG A 57 7.54 -5.17 3.73
C ARG A 57 7.27 -3.84 3.04
N PHE A 58 6.07 -3.67 2.49
CA PHE A 58 5.59 -2.40 1.92
C PHE A 58 4.97 -1.46 2.96
N GLY A 59 5.04 -1.81 4.25
CA GLY A 59 4.46 -0.98 5.31
C GLY A 59 2.94 -1.06 5.43
N ALA A 60 2.29 -2.05 4.80
CA ALA A 60 0.85 -2.23 4.92
C ALA A 60 0.44 -2.72 6.32
N ASP A 61 -0.66 -2.16 6.82
CA ASP A 61 -1.40 -2.70 7.96
C ASP A 61 -2.28 -3.87 7.51
N ILE A 62 -2.40 -4.91 8.37
CA ILE A 62 -3.06 -6.19 8.06
C ILE A 62 -4.32 -6.40 8.90
#